data_AF-A0A1R1YCE2-F1
#
_entry.id   AF-A0A1R1YCE2-F1
#
_cell.length_a   1.000
_cell.length_b   1.000
_cell.length_c   1.000
_cell.angle_alpha   90.00
_cell.angle_beta   90.00
_cell.angle_gamma   90.00
#
_symmetry.space_group_name_H-M   'P 1'
#
loop_
_entity.id
_entity.type
_entity.pdbx_description
1 polymer ?
#
loop_
_entity_poly.entity_id
_entity_poly.type
_entity_poly.pdbx_seq_one_letter_code
_entity_poly.pdbx_strand_id
1 'polypeptide(L)'
;MNLSFFQTLNRSRFTLRKTSCNHKALFSSSSINYAGKRKEVDRTKSASFVKKVDKKSQKSATGSEETFTGAKNPLYYKPAINIQIQPISFFSTLNNHGMIFRDTTRLVVEKVLASSLAPRDKSLILNGKPGSGKSSVLLQAASSAVNAGWFVIYAGETNSWVDSSKPYLPKLTDTKYFYQWTLVSSFLQKIKSLNENDTLRSLLTLKKDFVLGKQKLSADQSVFDVLDIGIKTPSLSQEALNIVLSVLDSQADVPVMIAIDQINTFYSTTLYTDQKNVRIPAHNLLLVNSLLPYFGSVPSMNSSGDSKIGKKSLARGIAIGATSNTDSRFISSELNSALESCSNDPKSISAFDFESLVVKNFTPEETFALLEHYRLSNLIGSSPTAQSTLKLWALTSGNPHKIFKSCTKFI
;
A
#
# COMPACT_ATOMS: atom_id res chain seq x y z
N MET A 1 42.08 57.80 -6.51
CA MET A 1 42.42 58.54 -5.27
C MET A 1 41.10 58.77 -4.53
N ASN A 2 40.76 58.27 -3.35
CA ASN A 2 41.36 57.45 -2.28
C ASN A 2 40.15 56.73 -1.63
N LEU A 3 40.18 55.42 -1.34
CA LEU A 3 40.47 54.84 0.00
C LEU A 3 39.78 55.63 1.12
N SER A 4 38.92 55.11 2.00
CA SER A 4 38.67 53.79 2.61
C SER A 4 38.28 54.15 4.05
N PHE A 5 37.22 53.60 4.65
CA PHE A 5 37.20 53.45 6.11
C PHE A 5 36.30 52.29 6.54
N PHE A 6 36.82 51.58 7.54
CA PHE A 6 36.53 50.22 7.96
C PHE A 6 35.52 50.17 9.14
N GLN A 7 34.96 48.98 9.36
CA GLN A 7 34.50 48.41 10.65
C GLN A 7 33.26 49.01 11.35
N THR A 8 32.21 48.19 11.54
CA THR A 8 32.08 47.36 12.77
C THR A 8 30.95 46.32 12.65
N LEU A 9 31.29 45.08 13.01
CA LEU A 9 30.35 44.01 13.34
C LEU A 9 29.52 44.40 14.57
N ASN A 10 28.20 44.15 14.55
CA ASN A 10 27.54 43.72 15.79
C ASN A 10 26.30 42.86 15.56
N ARG A 11 26.32 41.72 16.26
CA ARG A 11 25.28 40.71 16.39
C ARG A 11 24.02 41.32 17.00
N SER A 12 22.87 41.19 16.34
CA SER A 12 21.57 41.23 17.01
C SER A 12 20.93 39.84 16.98
N ARG A 13 20.93 39.22 18.17
CA ARG A 13 20.19 38.00 18.49
C ARG A 13 18.69 38.31 18.34
N PHE A 14 18.02 37.75 17.34
CA PHE A 14 16.57 37.65 17.37
C PHE A 14 16.17 36.38 18.12
N THR A 15 15.61 36.61 19.29
CA THR A 15 15.02 35.63 20.19
C THR A 15 13.77 35.02 19.55
N LEU A 16 13.87 33.73 19.21
CA LEU A 16 12.71 32.89 18.87
C LEU A 16 11.77 32.82 20.08
N ARG A 17 10.68 33.59 20.03
CA ARG A 17 9.50 33.37 20.88
C ARG A 17 8.94 31.99 20.53
N LYS A 18 9.18 31.02 21.41
CA LYS A 18 8.44 29.75 21.46
C LYS A 18 6.97 30.05 21.70
N THR A 19 6.16 30.04 20.66
CA THR A 19 4.72 29.82 20.80
C THR A 19 4.50 28.33 21.05
N SER A 20 4.03 28.00 22.24
CA SER A 20 3.64 26.63 22.60
C SER A 20 2.36 26.25 21.86
N CYS A 21 2.49 25.68 20.66
CA CYS A 21 1.38 24.96 20.03
C CYS A 21 1.19 23.61 20.74
N ASN A 22 0.32 23.61 21.75
CA ASN A 22 -0.28 22.41 22.32
C ASN A 22 -1.27 21.80 21.31
N HIS A 23 -0.78 21.14 20.26
CA HIS A 23 -1.59 20.12 19.58
C HIS A 23 -1.35 18.79 20.31
N LYS A 24 -2.24 18.50 21.26
CA LYS A 24 -2.39 17.14 21.80
C LYS A 24 -2.64 16.21 20.62
N ALA A 25 -1.66 15.36 20.31
CA ALA A 25 -1.84 14.24 19.41
C ALA A 25 -2.95 13.34 19.99
N LEU A 26 -4.13 13.35 19.35
CA LEU A 26 -5.25 12.47 19.65
C LEU A 26 -5.00 11.08 19.07
N PHE A 27 -3.84 10.47 19.28
CA PHE A 27 -3.62 9.07 18.98
C PHE A 27 -2.67 8.47 20.01
N SER A 28 -3.27 8.02 21.11
CA SER A 28 -2.67 6.98 21.93
C SER A 28 -2.56 5.71 21.09
N SER A 29 -1.44 5.01 21.17
CA SER A 29 -1.23 3.67 20.60
C SER A 29 -2.24 2.62 21.10
N SER A 30 -3.15 3.00 22.01
CA SER A 30 -4.19 2.16 22.60
C SER A 30 -5.53 2.16 21.86
N SER A 31 -5.76 2.98 20.83
CA SER A 31 -7.07 3.07 20.16
C SER A 31 -7.07 2.45 18.75
N ILE A 32 -6.63 1.20 18.66
CA ILE A 32 -7.12 0.27 17.63
C ILE A 32 -8.26 -0.49 18.33
N ASN A 33 -9.49 -0.32 17.84
CA ASN A 33 -10.64 -1.03 18.41
C ASN A 33 -10.52 -2.53 18.10
N TYR A 34 -10.01 -3.29 19.08
CA TYR A 34 -9.92 -4.75 19.03
C TYR A 34 -11.27 -5.36 19.36
N ALA A 35 -11.85 -6.10 18.40
CA ALA A 35 -13.06 -6.89 18.63
C ALA A 35 -12.71 -8.14 19.45
N GLY A 36 -12.70 -8.00 20.77
CA GLY A 36 -12.62 -9.09 21.73
C GLY A 36 -13.68 -8.91 22.81
N LYS A 37 -14.94 -9.27 22.53
CA LYS A 37 -15.95 -9.40 23.60
C LYS A 37 -15.56 -10.59 24.49
N ARG A 38 -14.93 -10.32 25.63
CA ARG A 38 -14.96 -11.24 26.78
C ARG A 38 -16.26 -11.00 27.52
N LYS A 39 -17.05 -12.07 27.72
CA LYS A 39 -18.16 -12.07 28.68
C LYS A 39 -17.56 -11.87 30.07
N GLU A 40 -17.91 -10.76 30.70
CA GLU A 40 -17.70 -10.51 32.12
C GLU A 40 -18.61 -11.48 32.89
N VAL A 41 -18.02 -12.37 33.68
CA VAL A 41 -18.76 -13.21 34.63
C VAL A 41 -18.55 -12.58 36.00
N ASP A 42 -19.66 -12.22 36.63
CA ASP A 42 -19.74 -11.55 37.91
C ASP A 42 -18.96 -12.27 39.01
N ARG A 43 -18.20 -11.48 39.76
CA ARG A 43 -17.65 -11.86 41.07
C ARG A 43 -18.75 -11.79 42.12
N THR A 44 -18.92 -12.85 42.90
CA THR A 44 -19.33 -12.71 44.31
C THR A 44 -18.49 -13.61 45.24
N LYS A 45 -17.76 -12.89 46.11
CA LYS A 45 -17.52 -13.07 47.55
C LYS A 45 -16.98 -14.40 48.13
N SER A 46 -15.81 -14.22 48.79
CA SER A 46 -15.39 -14.71 50.11
C SER A 46 -15.28 -16.21 50.39
N ALA A 47 -14.06 -16.67 50.68
CA ALA A 47 -13.66 -17.05 52.05
C ALA A 47 -12.18 -17.45 52.11
N SER A 48 -11.55 -17.04 53.20
CA SER A 48 -10.21 -17.34 53.70
C SER A 48 -9.96 -18.83 53.94
N PHE A 49 -8.76 -19.33 53.64
CA PHE A 49 -8.08 -20.34 54.48
C PHE A 49 -6.56 -20.31 54.27
N VAL A 50 -5.83 -20.39 55.39
CA VAL A 50 -4.37 -20.37 55.55
C VAL A 50 -3.89 -21.78 55.97
N LYS A 51 -2.62 -22.09 55.66
CA LYS A 51 -1.80 -23.30 55.99
C LYS A 51 -2.06 -24.51 55.07
N LYS A 52 -1.07 -25.31 54.66
CA LYS A 52 0.25 -25.61 55.24
C LYS A 52 1.18 -26.17 54.15
N VAL A 53 2.49 -25.97 54.37
CA VAL A 53 3.60 -26.64 53.68
C VAL A 53 3.55 -28.14 53.94
N ASP A 54 3.79 -28.96 52.91
CA ASP A 54 4.49 -30.24 53.06
C ASP A 54 5.29 -30.59 51.79
N LYS A 55 6.57 -30.87 52.00
CA LYS A 55 7.51 -31.47 51.05
C LYS A 55 7.45 -32.99 51.21
N LYS A 56 7.37 -33.75 50.10
CA LYS A 56 8.13 -35.00 49.92
C LYS A 56 8.21 -35.39 48.44
N SER A 57 9.35 -35.97 48.10
CA SER A 57 9.88 -36.27 46.77
C SER A 57 9.33 -37.57 46.18
N GLN A 58 9.34 -37.69 44.84
CA GLN A 58 10.09 -38.73 44.13
C GLN A 58 10.14 -38.47 42.61
N LYS A 59 11.26 -38.86 42.02
CA LYS A 59 11.68 -38.69 40.61
C LYS A 59 11.05 -39.77 39.72
N SER A 60 10.71 -39.40 38.48
CA SER A 60 11.01 -40.21 37.28
C SER A 60 10.97 -39.32 36.03
N ALA A 61 12.05 -39.36 35.26
CA ALA A 61 12.27 -38.58 34.04
C ALA A 61 11.43 -39.11 32.87
N THR A 62 10.98 -38.21 31.97
CA THR A 62 11.21 -38.26 30.51
C THR A 62 10.39 -37.17 29.79
N GLY A 63 11.04 -36.42 28.90
CA GLY A 63 10.42 -35.64 27.82
C GLY A 63 9.72 -34.34 28.23
N SER A 64 10.46 -33.29 28.54
CA SER A 64 9.90 -31.94 28.58
C SER A 64 9.51 -31.49 27.18
N GLU A 65 8.21 -31.48 26.89
CA GLU A 65 7.61 -30.56 25.93
C GLU A 65 8.05 -29.15 26.32
N GLU A 66 8.97 -28.57 25.56
CA GLU A 66 9.24 -27.13 25.63
C GLU A 66 8.00 -26.39 25.13
N THR A 67 7.12 -26.07 26.06
CA THR A 67 6.03 -25.13 25.85
C THR A 67 6.65 -23.79 25.45
N PHE A 68 6.42 -23.36 24.22
CA PHE A 68 6.77 -22.06 23.66
C PHE A 68 5.95 -20.94 24.35
N THR A 69 6.14 -20.72 25.65
CA THR A 69 5.44 -19.68 26.44
C THR A 69 6.17 -18.34 26.39
N GLY A 70 6.57 -17.92 25.19
CA GLY A 70 7.25 -16.63 24.96
C GLY A 70 6.84 -15.88 23.69
N ALA A 71 6.03 -16.50 22.82
CA ALA A 71 5.59 -15.85 21.60
C ALA A 71 4.50 -14.82 21.92
N LYS A 72 4.81 -13.53 21.76
CA LYS A 72 3.80 -12.48 21.64
C LYS A 72 2.77 -12.96 20.62
N ASN A 73 1.51 -13.12 21.04
CA ASN A 73 0.46 -13.57 20.14
C ASN A 73 0.47 -12.69 18.87
N PRO A 74 0.53 -13.31 17.68
CA PRO A 74 0.53 -12.58 16.43
C PRO A 74 -0.77 -11.76 16.34
N LEU A 75 -0.63 -10.45 16.22
CA LEU A 75 -1.74 -9.52 16.19
C LEU A 75 -2.51 -9.72 14.88
N TYR A 76 -3.78 -10.12 15.00
CA TYR A 76 -4.68 -10.24 13.85
C TYR A 76 -5.23 -8.87 13.47
N TYR A 77 -5.04 -8.47 12.23
CA TYR A 77 -5.65 -7.26 11.67
C TYR A 77 -6.93 -7.62 10.92
N LYS A 78 -8.05 -7.04 11.36
CA LYS A 78 -9.31 -7.05 10.61
C LYS A 78 -9.46 -5.66 9.96
N PRO A 79 -9.49 -5.53 8.63
CA PRO A 79 -9.72 -4.24 8.01
C PRO A 79 -11.11 -3.72 8.42
N ALA A 80 -11.16 -2.52 9.00
CA ALA A 80 -12.38 -1.91 9.54
C ALA A 80 -13.26 -1.27 8.45
N ILE A 81 -12.92 -1.42 7.17
CA ILE A 81 -13.58 -0.71 6.09
C ILE A 81 -13.97 -1.71 5.01
N ASN A 82 -15.19 -1.53 4.50
CA ASN A 82 -15.74 -2.15 3.32
C ASN A 82 -15.04 -1.60 2.07
N ILE A 83 -13.71 -1.69 2.03
CA ILE A 83 -12.96 -1.49 0.80
C ILE A 83 -13.46 -2.63 -0.08
N GLN A 84 -14.27 -2.32 -1.09
CA GLN A 84 -14.63 -3.25 -2.16
C GLN A 84 -13.36 -3.56 -2.98
N ILE A 85 -12.36 -4.18 -2.35
CA ILE A 85 -11.35 -4.93 -3.06
C ILE A 85 -12.12 -6.14 -3.57
N GLN A 86 -12.16 -6.31 -4.89
CA GLN A 86 -12.53 -7.59 -5.49
C GLN A 86 -11.82 -8.66 -4.68
N PRO A 87 -12.55 -9.53 -3.95
CA PRO A 87 -11.93 -10.38 -2.98
C PRO A 87 -10.84 -11.15 -3.72
N ILE A 88 -9.60 -11.05 -3.25
CA ILE A 88 -8.62 -12.08 -3.53
C ILE A 88 -9.40 -13.37 -3.21
N SER A 89 -9.61 -14.24 -4.19
CA SER A 89 -10.57 -15.37 -4.12
C SER A 89 -10.45 -16.22 -2.84
N PHE A 90 -9.29 -16.15 -2.19
CA PHE A 90 -9.02 -16.56 -0.82
C PHE A 90 -10.04 -16.08 0.24
N PHE A 91 -10.43 -14.81 0.26
CA PHE A 91 -11.27 -14.25 1.32
C PHE A 91 -12.70 -14.79 1.26
N SER A 92 -13.25 -15.07 0.08
CA SER A 92 -14.60 -15.64 -0.04
C SER A 92 -14.76 -17.03 0.58
N THR A 93 -13.66 -17.75 0.83
CA THR A 93 -13.68 -19.09 1.45
C THR A 93 -13.75 -19.03 2.97
N LEU A 94 -13.48 -17.87 3.58
CA LEU A 94 -13.38 -17.68 5.03
C LEU A 94 -14.60 -16.94 5.59
N ASN A 95 -15.27 -17.50 6.60
CA ASN A 95 -16.36 -16.81 7.31
C ASN A 95 -15.88 -15.59 8.12
N ASN A 96 -14.59 -15.54 8.48
CA ASN A 96 -13.99 -14.42 9.18
C ASN A 96 -12.69 -14.02 8.49
N HIS A 97 -12.70 -12.87 7.80
CA HIS A 97 -11.52 -12.37 7.10
C HIS A 97 -10.54 -11.76 8.10
N GLY A 98 -9.37 -12.38 8.24
CA GLY A 98 -8.25 -11.86 9.02
C GLY A 98 -6.98 -11.83 8.18
N MET A 99 -6.11 -10.87 8.46
CA MET A 99 -4.75 -10.89 7.94
C MET A 99 -3.75 -10.87 9.08
N ILE A 100 -2.63 -11.57 8.89
CA ILE A 100 -1.51 -11.56 9.84
C ILE A 100 -0.77 -10.23 9.71
N PHE A 101 -0.51 -9.59 10.85
CA PHE A 101 0.37 -8.44 10.93
C PHE A 101 1.83 -8.90 11.00
N ARG A 102 2.62 -8.51 10.01
CA ARG A 102 4.00 -8.97 9.83
C ARG A 102 4.99 -7.86 10.17
N ASP A 103 6.25 -8.23 10.38
CA ASP A 103 7.33 -7.23 10.51
C ASP A 103 7.46 -6.37 9.25
N THR A 104 7.27 -6.96 8.06
CA THR A 104 7.27 -6.20 6.80
C THR A 104 6.11 -5.21 6.74
N THR A 105 4.91 -5.60 7.19
CA THR A 105 3.78 -4.66 7.32
C THR A 105 4.12 -3.53 8.27
N ARG A 106 4.66 -3.84 9.45
CA ARG A 106 5.07 -2.83 10.43
C ARG A 106 6.00 -1.79 9.82
N LEU A 107 7.04 -2.23 9.10
CA LEU A 107 7.97 -1.34 8.41
C LEU A 107 7.30 -0.48 7.34
N VAL A 108 6.38 -1.05 6.55
CA VAL A 108 5.64 -0.29 5.53
C VAL A 108 4.75 0.76 6.19
N VAL A 109 4.00 0.39 7.23
CA VAL A 109 3.12 1.32 7.96
C VAL A 109 3.92 2.42 8.64
N GLU A 110 5.08 2.11 9.24
CA GLU A 110 6.00 3.12 9.79
C GLU A 110 6.47 4.11 8.72
N LYS A 111 6.78 3.63 7.51
CA LYS A 111 7.16 4.51 6.38
C LYS A 111 6.00 5.37 5.88
N VAL A 112 4.78 4.81 5.85
CA VAL A 112 3.55 5.58 5.55
C VAL A 112 3.38 6.67 6.61
N LEU A 113 3.44 6.35 7.90
CA LEU A 113 3.29 7.36 8.94
C LEU A 113 4.37 8.46 8.86
N ALA A 114 5.63 8.08 8.59
CA ALA A 114 6.71 9.04 8.42
C ALA A 114 6.49 9.99 7.23
N SER A 115 5.88 9.52 6.14
CA SER A 115 5.62 10.35 4.96
C SER A 115 4.50 11.39 5.16
N SER A 116 3.76 11.30 6.26
CA SER A 116 2.79 12.33 6.65
C SER A 116 3.44 13.55 7.31
N LEU A 117 4.65 13.38 7.86
CA LEU A 117 5.37 14.42 8.60
C LEU A 117 6.33 15.19 7.69
N ALA A 118 6.92 14.51 6.72
CA ALA A 118 7.86 15.09 5.77
C ALA A 118 7.62 14.53 4.36
N PRO A 119 7.79 15.35 3.31
CA PRO A 119 7.73 14.88 1.93
C PRO A 119 8.77 13.78 1.71
N ARG A 120 8.38 12.72 0.99
CA ARG A 120 9.28 11.66 0.55
C ARG A 120 9.58 11.81 -0.92
N ASP A 121 10.86 11.91 -1.25
CA ASP A 121 11.32 12.00 -2.64
C ASP A 121 11.34 10.66 -3.37
N LYS A 122 11.14 9.54 -2.65
CA LYS A 122 11.21 8.18 -3.21
C LYS A 122 9.95 7.39 -2.93
N SER A 123 9.45 6.73 -3.97
CA SER A 123 8.39 5.73 -3.86
C SER A 123 8.93 4.42 -3.28
N LEU A 124 8.03 3.56 -2.82
CA LEU A 124 8.36 2.27 -2.24
C LEU A 124 7.84 1.15 -3.14
N ILE A 125 8.70 0.26 -3.62
CA ILE A 125 8.31 -0.93 -4.39
C ILE A 125 8.47 -2.17 -3.52
N LEU A 126 7.36 -2.86 -3.27
CA LEU A 126 7.32 -4.16 -2.59
C LEU A 126 7.69 -5.24 -3.60
N ASN A 127 8.83 -5.89 -3.39
CA ASN A 127 9.31 -6.99 -4.21
C ASN A 127 9.35 -8.31 -3.43
N GLY A 128 9.46 -9.45 -4.10
CA GLY A 128 9.60 -10.76 -3.45
C GLY A 128 9.01 -11.90 -4.25
N LYS A 129 9.16 -13.12 -3.75
CA LYS A 129 8.73 -14.35 -4.44
C LYS A 129 7.21 -14.35 -4.74
N PRO A 130 6.77 -15.05 -5.80
CA PRO A 130 5.34 -15.20 -6.09
C PRO A 130 4.60 -15.80 -4.87
N GLY A 131 3.47 -15.22 -4.48
CA GLY A 131 2.68 -15.69 -3.34
C GLY A 131 3.24 -15.34 -1.95
N SER A 132 4.25 -14.47 -1.84
CA SER A 132 4.82 -14.05 -0.54
C SER A 132 3.95 -13.08 0.27
N GLY A 133 2.81 -12.61 -0.27
CA GLY A 133 1.88 -11.70 0.39
C GLY A 133 2.09 -10.21 0.11
N LYS A 134 2.72 -9.85 -1.03
CA LYS A 134 2.95 -8.45 -1.43
C LYS A 134 1.65 -7.63 -1.49
N SER A 135 0.65 -8.14 -2.20
CA SER A 135 -0.69 -7.55 -2.29
C SER A 135 -1.34 -7.39 -0.92
N SER A 136 -1.19 -8.38 -0.03
CA SER A 136 -1.73 -8.32 1.34
C SER A 136 -1.06 -7.23 2.18
N VAL A 137 0.26 -7.05 2.07
CA VAL A 137 1.00 -5.97 2.76
C VAL A 137 0.58 -4.60 2.22
N LEU A 138 0.49 -4.45 0.89
CA LEU A 138 0.02 -3.21 0.26
C LEU A 138 -1.41 -2.87 0.72
N LEU A 139 -2.28 -3.86 0.77
CA LEU A 139 -3.65 -3.72 1.23
C LEU A 139 -3.74 -3.31 2.71
N GLN A 140 -2.95 -3.94 3.60
CA GLN A 140 -2.89 -3.54 5.01
C GLN A 140 -2.46 -2.08 5.16
N ALA A 141 -1.45 -1.65 4.39
CA ALA A 141 -0.98 -0.27 4.39
C ALA A 141 -2.06 0.71 3.89
N ALA A 142 -2.71 0.39 2.77
CA ALA A 142 -3.81 1.20 2.24
C ALA A 142 -4.97 1.29 3.23
N SER A 143 -5.37 0.18 3.85
CA SER A 143 -6.43 0.16 4.85
C SER A 143 -6.06 0.98 6.09
N SER A 144 -4.80 0.92 6.53
CA SER A 144 -4.31 1.78 7.61
C SER A 144 -4.38 3.27 7.25
N ALA A 145 -4.06 3.64 6.01
CA ALA A 145 -4.13 5.03 5.54
C ALA A 145 -5.57 5.54 5.48
N VAL A 146 -6.51 4.76 4.95
CA VAL A 146 -7.94 5.15 4.93
C VAL A 146 -8.47 5.33 6.35
N ASN A 147 -8.16 4.41 7.28
CA ASN A 147 -8.55 4.54 8.69
C ASN A 147 -7.96 5.78 9.38
N ALA A 148 -6.79 6.24 8.92
CA ALA A 148 -6.15 7.46 9.42
C ALA A 148 -6.68 8.74 8.74
N GLY A 149 -7.69 8.65 7.86
CA GLY A 149 -8.28 9.80 7.17
C GLY A 149 -7.43 10.34 6.01
N TRP A 150 -6.61 9.49 5.38
CA TRP A 150 -5.80 9.87 4.22
C TRP A 150 -6.62 9.81 2.94
N PHE A 151 -6.19 10.56 1.92
CA PHE A 151 -6.70 10.36 0.57
C PHE A 151 -5.93 9.22 -0.10
N VAL A 152 -6.61 8.13 -0.45
CA VAL A 152 -5.98 6.90 -0.95
C VAL A 152 -6.43 6.61 -2.38
N ILE A 153 -5.47 6.49 -3.30
CA ILE A 153 -5.67 5.97 -4.65
C ILE A 153 -5.20 4.52 -4.65
N TYR A 154 -6.12 3.55 -4.77
CA TYR A 154 -5.78 2.12 -4.74
C TYR A 154 -6.15 1.43 -6.05
N ALA A 155 -5.18 0.78 -6.70
CA ALA A 155 -5.39 -0.09 -7.85
C ALA A 155 -4.93 -1.52 -7.52
N GLY A 156 -5.87 -2.43 -7.25
CA GLY A 156 -5.55 -3.81 -6.86
C GLY A 156 -5.23 -4.78 -8.00
N GLU A 157 -5.56 -4.43 -9.24
CA GLU A 157 -5.27 -5.26 -10.42
C GLU A 157 -5.08 -4.38 -11.65
N THR A 158 -3.83 -4.21 -12.08
CA THR A 158 -3.48 -3.42 -13.25
C THR A 158 -3.18 -4.27 -14.49
N ASN A 159 -3.15 -5.60 -14.38
CA ASN A 159 -3.08 -6.48 -15.56
C ASN A 159 -4.22 -6.17 -16.55
N SER A 160 -5.44 -5.94 -16.04
CA SER A 160 -6.61 -5.56 -16.84
C SER A 160 -6.47 -4.20 -17.57
N TRP A 161 -5.44 -3.42 -17.24
CA TRP A 161 -5.16 -2.14 -17.89
C TRP A 161 -4.27 -2.30 -19.12
N VAL A 162 -3.58 -3.44 -19.25
CA VAL A 162 -2.58 -3.70 -20.29
C VAL A 162 -2.88 -4.95 -21.13
N ASP A 163 -3.91 -5.71 -20.77
CA ASP A 163 -4.25 -7.00 -21.38
C ASP A 163 -5.13 -6.93 -22.64
N SER A 164 -5.39 -5.73 -23.18
CA SER A 164 -6.27 -5.52 -24.33
C SER A 164 -7.74 -5.91 -24.10
N SER A 165 -8.18 -6.05 -22.83
CA SER A 165 -9.58 -6.41 -22.51
C SER A 165 -10.55 -5.22 -22.53
N LYS A 166 -10.04 -3.98 -22.47
CA LYS A 166 -10.84 -2.76 -22.41
C LYS A 166 -10.67 -1.90 -23.67
N PRO A 167 -11.71 -1.17 -24.11
CA PRO A 167 -11.61 -0.32 -25.30
C PRO A 167 -10.61 0.82 -25.07
N TYR A 168 -9.92 1.19 -26.14
CA TYR A 168 -8.89 2.23 -26.14
C TYR A 168 -8.99 3.05 -27.44
N LEU A 169 -8.57 4.31 -27.40
CA LEU A 169 -8.58 5.20 -28.56
C LEU A 169 -7.26 5.99 -28.64
N PRO A 170 -6.68 6.18 -29.84
CA PRO A 170 -5.54 7.06 -29.99
C PRO A 170 -5.93 8.50 -29.69
N LYS A 171 -5.03 9.26 -29.07
CA LYS A 171 -5.22 10.68 -28.83
C LYS A 171 -5.07 11.45 -30.15
N LEU A 172 -6.06 12.30 -30.45
CA LEU A 172 -6.12 13.02 -31.72
C LEU A 172 -4.92 13.98 -31.92
N THR A 173 -4.47 14.63 -30.84
CA THR A 173 -3.33 15.57 -30.89
C THR A 173 -1.98 14.87 -30.97
N ASP A 174 -1.87 13.69 -30.37
CA ASP A 174 -0.61 12.94 -30.28
C ASP A 174 -0.93 11.45 -30.37
N THR A 175 -0.76 10.91 -31.57
CA THR A 175 -1.11 9.52 -31.92
C THR A 175 -0.26 8.49 -31.19
N LYS A 176 0.79 8.92 -30.48
CA LYS A 176 1.59 8.05 -29.61
C LYS A 176 0.82 7.61 -28.36
N TYR A 177 -0.05 8.47 -27.83
CA TYR A 177 -0.75 8.21 -26.58
C TYR A 177 -2.17 7.68 -26.81
N PHE A 178 -2.63 6.82 -25.90
CA PHE A 178 -3.93 6.17 -26.01
C PHE A 178 -4.79 6.40 -24.77
N TYR A 179 -6.05 6.76 -25.00
CA TYR A 179 -7.10 6.89 -23.98
C TYR A 179 -7.71 5.53 -23.64
N GLN A 180 -8.09 5.35 -22.37
CA GLN A 180 -8.88 4.22 -21.88
C GLN A 180 -10.08 4.72 -21.05
N TRP A 181 -10.96 5.50 -21.68
CA TRP A 181 -12.01 6.27 -20.99
C TRP A 181 -12.91 5.47 -20.04
N THR A 182 -13.38 4.29 -20.46
CA THR A 182 -14.27 3.47 -19.64
C THR A 182 -13.56 2.90 -18.42
N LEU A 183 -12.29 2.51 -18.59
CA LEU A 183 -11.43 2.03 -17.51
C LEU A 183 -11.14 3.16 -16.51
N VAL A 184 -10.79 4.35 -17.01
CA VAL A 184 -10.47 5.51 -16.17
C VAL A 184 -11.71 5.98 -15.41
N SER A 185 -12.88 6.09 -16.04
CA SER A 185 -14.14 6.42 -15.36
C SER A 185 -14.46 5.43 -14.24
N SER A 186 -14.32 4.12 -14.50
CA SER A 186 -14.49 3.07 -13.47
C SER A 186 -13.46 3.18 -12.35
N PHE A 187 -12.23 3.58 -12.67
CA PHE A 187 -11.18 3.80 -11.69
C PHE A 187 -11.44 5.03 -10.82
N LEU A 188 -11.92 6.14 -11.40
CA LEU A 188 -12.37 7.33 -10.66
C LEU A 188 -13.51 6.99 -9.70
N GLN A 189 -14.45 6.14 -10.11
CA GLN A 189 -15.53 5.67 -9.24
C GLN A 189 -14.99 4.93 -8.02
N LYS A 190 -13.98 4.07 -8.19
CA LYS A 190 -13.30 3.38 -7.09
C LYS A 190 -12.54 4.33 -6.17
N ILE A 191 -11.88 5.35 -6.73
CA ILE A 191 -11.21 6.39 -5.94
C ILE A 191 -12.26 7.14 -5.11
N LYS A 192 -13.39 7.53 -5.71
CA LYS A 192 -14.46 8.23 -5.00
C LYS A 192 -15.00 7.38 -3.85
N SER A 193 -15.38 6.12 -4.11
CA SER A 193 -15.99 5.26 -3.08
C SER A 193 -15.03 4.93 -1.93
N LEU A 194 -13.72 4.87 -2.20
CA LEU A 194 -12.72 4.64 -1.16
C LEU A 194 -12.53 5.83 -0.22
N ASN A 195 -12.73 7.04 -0.73
CA ASN A 195 -12.44 8.30 -0.02
C ASN A 195 -13.69 9.09 0.34
N GLU A 196 -14.87 8.46 0.30
CA GLU A 196 -16.14 9.11 0.57
C GLU A 196 -16.24 9.47 2.07
N ASN A 197 -15.73 10.66 2.40
CA ASN A 197 -15.67 11.21 3.74
C ASN A 197 -15.90 12.73 3.67
N ASP A 198 -16.85 13.24 4.45
CA ASP A 198 -17.21 14.65 4.47
C ASP A 198 -16.02 15.55 4.86
N THR A 199 -15.13 15.06 5.72
CA THR A 199 -13.92 15.80 6.12
C THR A 199 -12.98 16.01 4.93
N LEU A 200 -12.71 14.97 4.15
CA LEU A 200 -11.89 15.05 2.94
C LEU A 200 -12.51 15.97 1.89
N ARG A 201 -13.84 15.95 1.75
CA ARG A 201 -14.56 16.81 0.81
C ARG A 201 -14.37 18.30 1.09
N SER A 202 -14.34 18.66 2.38
CA SER A 202 -14.16 20.04 2.83
C SER A 202 -12.71 20.52 2.76
N LEU A 203 -11.74 19.62 2.99
CA LEU A 203 -10.31 19.95 3.00
C LEU A 203 -9.68 19.98 1.60
N LEU A 204 -10.18 19.17 0.67
CA LEU A 204 -9.62 19.05 -0.67
C LEU A 204 -10.40 19.94 -1.66
N THR A 205 -9.93 21.18 -1.79
CA THR A 205 -10.48 22.17 -2.72
C THR A 205 -9.53 22.50 -3.87
N LEU A 206 -10.09 23.00 -4.96
CA LEU A 206 -9.33 23.48 -6.12
C LEU A 206 -8.67 24.82 -5.79
N LYS A 207 -7.35 24.90 -5.97
CA LYS A 207 -6.59 26.16 -5.79
C LYS A 207 -6.67 27.10 -7.00
N LYS A 208 -7.14 26.60 -8.14
CA LYS A 208 -7.19 27.29 -9.43
C LYS A 208 -8.43 26.88 -10.19
N ASP A 209 -8.88 27.75 -11.07
CA ASP A 209 -9.96 27.44 -11.99
C ASP A 209 -9.51 26.40 -13.02
N PHE A 210 -10.37 25.42 -13.28
CA PHE A 210 -10.17 24.41 -14.31
C PHE A 210 -11.34 24.40 -15.28
N VAL A 211 -11.06 24.08 -16.54
CA VAL A 211 -12.10 23.87 -17.55
C VAL A 211 -12.09 22.39 -17.90
N LEU A 212 -13.22 21.73 -17.67
CA LEU A 212 -13.41 20.31 -17.98
C LEU A 212 -14.54 20.18 -19.00
N GLY A 213 -14.16 20.02 -20.27
CA GLY A 213 -15.10 20.09 -21.39
C GLY A 213 -15.83 21.44 -21.43
N LYS A 214 -17.15 21.43 -21.20
CA LYS A 214 -18.00 22.64 -21.17
C LYS A 214 -18.19 23.23 -19.78
N GLN A 215 -17.77 22.52 -18.73
CA GLN A 215 -17.98 22.93 -17.36
C GLN A 215 -16.76 23.71 -16.86
N LYS A 216 -17.00 24.88 -16.28
CA LYS A 216 -15.98 25.67 -15.60
C LYS A 216 -16.05 25.33 -14.11
N LEU A 217 -14.93 24.87 -13.58
CA LEU A 217 -14.75 24.59 -12.18
C LEU A 217 -14.00 25.77 -11.56
N SER A 218 -14.62 26.44 -10.59
CA SER A 218 -13.98 27.56 -9.91
C SER A 218 -12.99 27.06 -8.85
N ALA A 219 -12.05 27.93 -8.49
CA ALA A 219 -11.35 27.82 -7.21
C ALA A 219 -12.37 27.62 -6.08
N ASP A 220 -11.97 26.90 -5.04
CA ASP A 220 -12.76 26.52 -3.86
C ASP A 220 -13.78 25.39 -4.06
N GLN A 221 -14.05 24.94 -5.28
CA GLN A 221 -14.85 23.72 -5.48
C GLN A 221 -14.12 22.47 -4.99
N SER A 222 -14.87 21.43 -4.66
CA SER A 222 -14.29 20.21 -4.10
C SER A 222 -13.68 19.35 -5.21
N VAL A 223 -12.58 18.68 -4.91
CA VAL A 223 -11.97 17.68 -5.81
C VAL A 223 -12.95 16.55 -6.15
N PHE A 224 -13.91 16.25 -5.26
CA PHE A 224 -14.95 15.26 -5.49
C PHE A 224 -15.92 15.65 -6.61
N ASP A 225 -16.14 16.94 -6.84
CA ASP A 225 -17.01 17.40 -7.93
C ASP A 225 -16.35 17.12 -9.29
N VAL A 226 -15.02 17.23 -9.36
CA VAL A 226 -14.22 16.84 -10.54
C VAL A 226 -14.30 15.34 -10.79
N LEU A 227 -14.23 14.53 -9.74
CA LEU A 227 -14.41 13.08 -9.83
C LEU A 227 -15.80 12.75 -10.41
N ASP A 228 -16.85 13.41 -9.92
CA ASP A 228 -18.22 13.18 -10.38
C ASP A 228 -18.43 13.48 -11.86
N ILE A 229 -17.81 14.54 -12.38
CA ILE A 229 -17.87 14.88 -13.80
C ILE A 229 -17.17 13.80 -14.64
N GLY A 230 -15.98 13.37 -14.23
CA GLY A 230 -15.22 12.32 -14.91
C GLY A 230 -15.88 10.94 -14.87
N ILE A 231 -16.60 10.63 -13.79
CA ILE A 231 -17.40 9.39 -13.67
C ILE A 231 -18.60 9.45 -14.61
N LYS A 232 -19.39 10.55 -14.58
CA LYS A 232 -20.59 10.72 -15.41
C LYS A 232 -20.29 10.82 -16.90
N THR A 233 -19.14 11.39 -17.25
CA THR A 233 -18.74 11.64 -18.65
C THR A 233 -17.40 10.95 -18.95
N PRO A 234 -17.41 9.68 -19.41
CA PRO A 234 -16.18 8.91 -19.60
C PRO A 234 -15.15 9.56 -20.53
N SER A 235 -15.56 10.32 -21.54
CA SER A 235 -14.63 11.02 -22.44
C SER A 235 -13.75 12.06 -21.74
N LEU A 236 -14.22 12.61 -20.62
CA LEU A 236 -13.51 13.60 -19.79
C LEU A 236 -12.77 12.95 -18.60
N SER A 237 -12.93 11.64 -18.39
CA SER A 237 -12.39 10.94 -17.22
C SER A 237 -10.87 11.04 -17.09
N GLN A 238 -10.14 11.00 -18.21
CA GLN A 238 -8.68 11.14 -18.21
C GLN A 238 -8.23 12.55 -17.81
N GLU A 239 -8.93 13.58 -18.28
CA GLU A 239 -8.65 14.96 -17.91
C GLU A 239 -8.99 15.22 -16.43
N ALA A 240 -10.13 14.70 -15.97
CA ALA A 240 -10.53 14.74 -14.57
C ALA A 240 -9.47 14.08 -13.67
N LEU A 241 -8.95 12.90 -14.03
CA LEU A 241 -7.86 12.23 -13.31
C LEU A 241 -6.61 13.12 -13.22
N ASN A 242 -6.22 13.74 -14.34
CA ASN A 242 -5.05 14.61 -14.37
C ASN A 242 -5.21 15.85 -13.48
N ILE A 243 -6.40 16.46 -13.46
CA ILE A 243 -6.73 17.59 -12.57
C ILE A 243 -6.63 17.13 -11.11
N VAL A 244 -7.29 16.02 -10.75
CA VAL A 244 -7.24 15.46 -9.39
C VAL A 244 -5.80 15.23 -8.95
N LEU A 245 -4.99 14.55 -9.76
CA LEU A 245 -3.58 14.32 -9.45
C LEU A 245 -2.79 15.62 -9.29
N SER A 246 -3.03 16.64 -10.13
CA SER A 246 -2.35 17.94 -10.02
C SER A 246 -2.69 18.70 -8.71
N VAL A 247 -3.92 18.54 -8.22
CA VAL A 247 -4.34 19.10 -6.93
C VAL A 247 -3.67 18.34 -5.80
N LEU A 248 -3.67 17.00 -5.85
CA LEU A 248 -3.02 16.14 -4.87
C LEU A 248 -1.50 16.35 -4.79
N ASP A 249 -0.86 16.67 -5.92
CA ASP A 249 0.58 16.98 -5.99
C ASP A 249 0.94 18.24 -5.17
N SER A 250 0.05 19.23 -5.17
CA SER A 250 0.32 20.59 -4.65
C SER A 250 -0.30 20.90 -3.29
N GLN A 251 -1.18 20.05 -2.79
CA GLN A 251 -1.83 20.22 -1.48
C GLN A 251 -1.03 19.52 -0.39
N ALA A 252 -1.01 20.11 0.81
CA ALA A 252 -0.32 19.55 1.99
C ALA A 252 -1.25 19.36 3.19
N ASP A 253 -2.54 19.69 3.04
CA ASP A 253 -3.54 19.68 4.10
C ASP A 253 -3.87 18.24 4.52
N VAL A 254 -3.99 17.34 3.54
CA VAL A 254 -4.29 15.92 3.73
C VAL A 254 -3.14 15.06 3.18
N PRO A 255 -2.66 14.06 3.93
CA PRO A 255 -1.68 13.13 3.41
C PRO A 255 -2.28 12.20 2.33
N VAL A 256 -1.54 11.95 1.25
CA VAL A 256 -1.97 11.16 0.09
C VAL A 256 -1.22 9.84 0.02
N MET A 257 -1.92 8.75 -0.27
CA MET A 257 -1.30 7.45 -0.58
C MET A 257 -1.70 6.99 -1.97
N ILE A 258 -0.72 6.74 -2.84
CA ILE A 258 -0.93 6.09 -4.14
C ILE A 258 -0.44 4.65 -4.02
N ALA A 259 -1.34 3.68 -4.12
CA ALA A 259 -1.07 2.27 -3.90
C ALA A 259 -1.45 1.46 -5.15
N ILE A 260 -0.44 0.94 -5.85
CA ILE A 260 -0.62 0.21 -7.12
C ILE A 260 -0.10 -1.21 -6.96
N ASP A 261 -0.99 -2.19 -7.03
CA ASP A 261 -0.59 -3.59 -7.14
C ASP A 261 -0.23 -3.92 -8.60
N GLN A 262 0.60 -4.95 -8.80
CA GLN A 262 1.09 -5.38 -10.12
C GLN A 262 1.82 -4.26 -10.89
N ILE A 263 2.59 -3.41 -10.20
CA ILE A 263 3.27 -2.23 -10.77
C ILE A 263 4.22 -2.56 -11.94
N ASN A 264 4.69 -3.80 -12.04
CA ASN A 264 5.48 -4.29 -13.18
C ASN A 264 4.78 -4.10 -14.53
N THR A 265 3.44 -4.11 -14.55
CA THR A 265 2.64 -3.82 -15.75
C THR A 265 2.95 -2.45 -16.35
N PHE A 266 3.28 -1.44 -15.56
CA PHE A 266 3.57 -0.08 -16.04
C PHE A 266 4.90 0.02 -16.80
N TYR A 267 5.81 -0.93 -16.57
CA TYR A 267 7.13 -1.02 -17.20
C TYR A 267 7.17 -2.05 -18.33
N SER A 268 6.03 -2.68 -18.63
CA SER A 268 5.93 -3.77 -19.61
C SER A 268 5.41 -3.32 -20.98
N THR A 269 5.49 -4.22 -21.95
CA THR A 269 4.82 -4.07 -23.24
C THR A 269 3.39 -4.64 -23.12
N THR A 270 2.40 -3.87 -23.58
CA THR A 270 0.99 -4.26 -23.45
C THR A 270 0.56 -5.25 -24.54
N LEU A 271 -0.64 -5.82 -24.41
CA LEU A 271 -1.30 -6.58 -25.47
C LEU A 271 -2.10 -5.68 -26.43
N TYR A 272 -2.18 -4.37 -26.18
CA TYR A 272 -2.75 -3.41 -27.11
C TYR A 272 -1.82 -3.23 -28.30
N THR A 273 -2.42 -3.00 -29.48
CA THR A 273 -1.68 -2.76 -30.71
C THR A 273 -2.08 -1.43 -31.33
N ASP A 274 -1.19 -0.83 -32.11
CA ASP A 274 -1.52 0.36 -32.90
C ASP A 274 -2.13 -0.03 -34.25
N GLN A 275 -2.39 0.97 -35.10
CA GLN A 275 -2.90 0.76 -36.47
C GLN A 275 -1.94 -0.04 -37.36
N LYS A 276 -0.65 -0.11 -37.00
CA LYS A 276 0.40 -0.87 -37.70
C LYS A 276 0.59 -2.26 -37.08
N ASN A 277 -0.29 -2.68 -36.17
CA ASN A 277 -0.22 -3.94 -35.42
C ASN A 277 1.05 -4.08 -34.57
N VAL A 278 1.65 -2.96 -34.15
CA VAL A 278 2.79 -2.91 -33.23
C VAL A 278 2.27 -2.82 -31.81
N ARG A 279 2.83 -3.62 -30.90
CA ARG A 279 2.43 -3.59 -29.50
C ARG A 279 2.78 -2.25 -28.85
N ILE A 280 1.83 -1.72 -28.10
CA ILE A 280 1.96 -0.42 -27.45
C ILE A 280 2.70 -0.61 -26.11
N PRO A 281 3.75 0.17 -25.81
CA PRO A 281 4.36 0.21 -24.48
C PRO A 281 3.37 0.71 -23.41
N ALA A 282 3.42 0.18 -22.19
CA ALA A 282 2.44 0.55 -21.16
C ALA A 282 2.43 2.05 -20.82
N HIS A 283 3.59 2.70 -20.84
CA HIS A 283 3.71 4.14 -20.59
C HIS A 283 3.06 5.03 -21.67
N ASN A 284 2.67 4.48 -22.83
CA ASN A 284 1.91 5.21 -23.84
C ASN A 284 0.39 5.19 -23.56
N LEU A 285 -0.08 4.33 -22.66
CA LEU A 285 -1.45 4.40 -22.17
C LEU A 285 -1.58 5.57 -21.19
N LEU A 286 -2.50 6.50 -21.44
CA LEU A 286 -2.60 7.74 -20.67
C LEU A 286 -2.88 7.51 -19.18
N LEU A 287 -3.65 6.47 -18.84
CA LEU A 287 -3.89 6.10 -17.44
C LEU A 287 -2.59 5.74 -16.71
N VAL A 288 -1.75 4.91 -17.36
CA VAL A 288 -0.44 4.51 -16.84
C VAL A 288 0.49 5.71 -16.81
N ASN A 289 0.53 6.50 -17.89
CA ASN A 289 1.37 7.69 -18.00
C ASN A 289 1.09 8.73 -16.91
N SER A 290 -0.15 8.85 -16.43
CA SER A 290 -0.50 9.76 -15.33
C SER A 290 0.03 9.32 -13.97
N LEU A 291 0.23 8.00 -13.76
CA LEU A 291 0.60 7.42 -12.46
C LEU A 291 2.07 6.98 -12.39
N LEU A 292 2.66 6.58 -13.51
CA LEU A 292 4.06 6.16 -13.60
C LEU A 292 5.07 7.22 -13.08
N PRO A 293 4.89 8.54 -13.30
CA PRO A 293 5.73 9.58 -12.72
C PRO A 293 5.98 9.51 -11.21
N TYR A 294 5.06 8.93 -10.43
CA TYR A 294 5.22 8.78 -8.98
C TYR A 294 6.13 7.59 -8.60
N PHE A 295 6.32 6.64 -9.52
CA PHE A 295 7.14 5.45 -9.32
C PHE A 295 8.52 5.58 -9.95
N GLY A 296 8.73 6.59 -10.81
CA GLY A 296 10.01 6.89 -11.44
C GLY A 296 10.23 6.13 -12.75
N SER A 297 11.29 6.54 -13.46
CA SER A 297 11.67 5.95 -14.75
C SER A 297 12.79 4.92 -14.62
N VAL A 298 12.78 3.92 -15.50
CA VAL A 298 13.89 2.95 -15.66
C VAL A 298 14.69 3.35 -16.92
N PRO A 299 16.02 3.16 -16.96
CA PRO A 299 16.87 3.67 -18.05
C PRO A 299 16.40 3.35 -19.48
N SER A 300 15.84 2.16 -19.70
CA SER A 300 15.31 1.73 -21.01
C SER A 300 14.18 2.62 -21.55
N MET A 301 13.42 3.27 -20.67
CA MET A 301 12.34 4.19 -21.06
C MET A 301 12.88 5.52 -21.61
N ASN A 302 14.13 5.85 -21.31
CA ASN A 302 14.75 7.12 -21.74
C ASN A 302 15.55 6.96 -23.06
N SER A 303 15.81 5.72 -23.50
CA SER A 303 16.56 5.43 -24.73
C SER A 303 15.70 5.44 -26.01
N SER A 304 14.38 5.32 -25.90
CA SER A 304 13.48 5.24 -27.05
C SER A 304 13.06 6.62 -27.60
N GLY A 305 13.96 7.61 -27.66
CA GLY A 305 13.69 8.95 -28.23
C GLY A 305 12.49 9.70 -27.62
N ASP A 306 11.91 9.15 -26.56
CA ASP A 306 10.64 9.52 -25.99
C ASP A 306 10.85 10.51 -24.86
N SER A 307 9.96 11.50 -24.78
CA SER A 307 10.01 12.54 -23.75
C SER A 307 10.24 11.91 -22.38
N LYS A 308 11.37 12.26 -21.75
CA LYS A 308 11.75 11.83 -20.41
C LYS A 308 10.56 11.96 -19.48
N ILE A 309 10.11 10.84 -18.90
CA ILE A 309 8.98 10.84 -17.96
C ILE A 309 9.38 11.73 -16.78
N GLY A 310 8.71 12.87 -16.63
CA GLY A 310 8.97 13.82 -15.56
C GLY A 310 8.66 13.19 -14.22
N LYS A 311 9.59 13.28 -13.26
CA LYS A 311 9.37 12.80 -11.90
C LYS A 311 8.28 13.65 -11.23
N LYS A 312 7.30 12.99 -10.62
CA LYS A 312 6.33 13.62 -9.73
C LYS A 312 6.57 13.19 -8.28
N SER A 313 6.38 14.13 -7.36
CA SER A 313 6.44 13.87 -5.92
C SER A 313 5.21 14.48 -5.26
N LEU A 314 4.74 13.85 -4.19
CA LEU A 314 3.62 14.33 -3.38
C LEU A 314 4.17 15.25 -2.30
N ALA A 315 3.55 16.43 -2.13
CA ALA A 315 3.96 17.36 -1.07
C ALA A 315 3.83 16.74 0.34
N ARG A 316 2.84 15.86 0.54
CA ARG A 316 2.64 15.10 1.77
C ARG A 316 2.00 13.76 1.46
N GLY A 317 2.75 12.68 1.60
CA GLY A 317 2.26 11.37 1.19
C GLY A 317 3.34 10.41 0.68
N ILE A 318 2.89 9.26 0.17
CA ILE A 318 3.78 8.23 -0.37
C ILE A 318 3.12 7.47 -1.53
N ALA A 319 3.91 7.12 -2.54
CA ALA A 319 3.54 6.16 -3.56
C ALA A 319 4.16 4.78 -3.25
N ILE A 320 3.33 3.73 -3.23
CA ILE A 320 3.73 2.34 -2.95
C ILE A 320 3.25 1.43 -4.08
N GLY A 321 4.19 0.74 -4.72
CA GLY A 321 3.93 -0.25 -5.76
C GLY A 321 4.17 -1.65 -5.22
N ALA A 322 3.40 -2.65 -5.64
CA ALA A 322 3.72 -4.05 -5.40
C ALA A 322 3.99 -4.76 -6.73
N THR A 323 5.10 -5.49 -6.83
CA THR A 323 5.36 -6.30 -8.03
C THR A 323 4.46 -7.52 -8.04
N SER A 324 4.20 -8.07 -9.23
CA SER A 324 3.58 -9.38 -9.38
C SER A 324 4.31 -10.18 -10.45
N ASN A 325 4.37 -11.49 -10.21
CA ASN A 325 4.93 -12.47 -11.14
C ASN A 325 3.87 -13.54 -11.47
N THR A 326 2.59 -13.23 -11.25
CA THR A 326 1.49 -14.15 -11.56
C THR A 326 1.30 -14.31 -13.06
N ASP A 327 1.49 -13.24 -13.82
CA ASP A 327 1.44 -13.23 -15.28
C ASP A 327 2.83 -12.95 -15.84
N SER A 328 3.39 -13.90 -16.58
CA SER A 328 4.72 -13.78 -17.18
C SER A 328 4.76 -12.80 -18.35
N ARG A 329 3.61 -12.47 -18.95
CA ARG A 329 3.52 -11.58 -20.12
C ARG A 329 3.87 -10.13 -19.78
N PHE A 330 3.66 -9.73 -18.54
CA PHE A 330 3.82 -8.34 -18.08
C PHE A 330 5.04 -8.16 -17.16
N ILE A 331 6.07 -8.99 -17.33
CA ILE A 331 7.33 -8.88 -16.60
C ILE A 331 8.28 -8.00 -17.41
N SER A 332 8.83 -6.96 -16.78
CA SER A 332 9.94 -6.17 -17.32
C SER A 332 11.26 -6.68 -16.75
N SER A 333 12.17 -7.10 -17.64
CA SER A 333 13.56 -7.45 -17.28
C SER A 333 14.27 -6.28 -16.63
N GLU A 334 14.00 -5.07 -17.11
CA GLU A 334 14.69 -3.84 -16.72
C GLU A 334 14.31 -3.42 -15.30
N LEU A 335 13.01 -3.49 -14.98
CA LEU A 335 12.53 -3.25 -13.63
C LEU A 335 13.12 -4.28 -12.66
N ASN A 336 13.18 -5.56 -13.05
CA ASN A 336 13.76 -6.60 -12.20
C ASN A 336 15.25 -6.34 -11.94
N SER A 337 16.03 -6.01 -12.97
CA SER A 337 17.44 -5.65 -12.82
C SER A 337 17.61 -4.43 -11.91
N ALA A 338 16.79 -3.40 -12.06
CA ALA A 338 16.82 -2.22 -11.19
C ALA A 338 16.49 -2.56 -9.73
N LEU A 339 15.48 -3.41 -9.49
CA LEU A 339 15.10 -3.87 -8.16
C LEU A 339 16.19 -4.74 -7.52
N GLU A 340 16.86 -5.58 -8.30
CA GLU A 340 17.99 -6.39 -7.85
C GLU A 340 19.19 -5.52 -7.48
N SER A 341 19.56 -4.55 -8.32
CA SER A 341 20.61 -3.57 -8.01
C SER A 341 20.32 -2.78 -6.73
N CYS A 342 19.07 -2.35 -6.53
CA CYS A 342 18.64 -1.67 -5.29
C CYS A 342 18.74 -2.56 -4.06
N SER A 343 18.58 -3.88 -4.22
CA SER A 343 18.61 -4.83 -3.10
C SER A 343 20.02 -5.23 -2.70
N ASN A 344 20.96 -5.26 -3.65
CA ASN A 344 22.34 -5.72 -3.41
C ASN A 344 23.23 -4.59 -2.90
N ASP A 345 23.04 -3.36 -3.38
CA ASP A 345 23.90 -2.23 -3.04
C ASP A 345 23.10 -1.02 -2.49
N PRO A 346 23.24 -0.67 -1.19
CA PRO A 346 22.55 0.49 -0.64
C PRO A 346 23.03 1.83 -1.22
N LYS A 347 24.20 1.85 -1.88
CA LYS A 347 24.71 3.02 -2.61
C LYS A 347 24.02 3.23 -3.97
N SER A 348 23.46 2.18 -4.57
CA SER A 348 22.72 2.28 -5.85
C SER A 348 21.33 2.89 -5.67
N ILE A 349 20.84 2.98 -4.42
CA ILE A 349 19.57 3.61 -4.05
C ILE A 349 19.54 5.08 -4.52
N SER A 350 20.67 5.77 -4.66
CA SER A 350 20.71 7.14 -5.19
C SER A 350 20.46 7.22 -6.70
N ALA A 351 20.59 6.12 -7.45
CA ALA A 351 20.43 6.10 -8.89
C ALA A 351 18.96 5.97 -9.34
N PHE A 352 18.08 5.49 -8.46
CA PHE A 352 16.67 5.27 -8.77
C PHE A 352 15.75 6.12 -7.88
N ASP A 353 14.59 6.47 -8.44
CA ASP A 353 13.54 7.26 -7.76
C ASP A 353 12.68 6.42 -6.80
N PHE A 354 12.99 5.14 -6.63
CA PHE A 354 12.25 4.22 -5.78
C PHE A 354 13.18 3.43 -4.85
N GLU A 355 12.62 3.04 -3.71
CA GLU A 355 13.22 2.13 -2.74
C GLU A 355 12.60 0.74 -2.89
N SER A 356 13.40 -0.32 -2.93
CA SER A 356 12.91 -1.70 -2.98
C SER A 356 12.83 -2.30 -1.58
N LEU A 357 11.67 -2.87 -1.21
CA LEU A 357 11.49 -3.61 0.04
C LEU A 357 11.09 -5.06 -0.26
N VAL A 358 11.93 -6.00 0.17
CA VAL A 358 11.70 -7.43 -0.08
C VAL A 358 10.75 -8.02 0.97
N VAL A 359 9.57 -8.45 0.52
CA VAL A 359 8.59 -9.20 1.31
C VAL A 359 9.00 -10.66 1.39
N LYS A 360 9.50 -11.05 2.57
CA LYS A 360 9.94 -12.42 2.87
C LYS A 360 8.75 -13.38 3.00
N ASN A 361 9.04 -14.68 2.90
CA ASN A 361 8.10 -15.75 3.26
C ASN A 361 7.85 -15.76 4.78
N PHE A 362 6.85 -16.52 5.23
CA PHE A 362 6.53 -16.64 6.64
C PHE A 362 7.64 -17.31 7.44
N THR A 363 7.83 -16.85 8.68
CA THR A 363 8.58 -17.58 9.70
C THR A 363 7.77 -18.78 10.22
N PRO A 364 8.38 -19.74 10.93
CA PRO A 364 7.64 -20.81 11.59
C PRO A 364 6.55 -20.30 12.54
N GLU A 365 6.81 -19.20 13.25
CA GLU A 365 5.85 -18.57 14.18
C GLU A 365 4.69 -17.90 13.43
N GLU A 366 4.97 -17.16 12.35
CA GLU A 366 3.94 -16.61 11.47
C GLU A 366 3.09 -17.73 10.83
N THR A 367 3.70 -18.87 10.54
CA THR A 367 2.99 -20.03 9.99
C THR A 367 2.09 -20.69 11.03
N PHE A 368 2.59 -20.86 12.26
CA PHE A 368 1.78 -21.33 13.39
C PHE A 368 0.55 -20.44 13.61
N ALA A 369 0.77 -19.12 13.61
CA ALA A 369 -0.28 -18.11 13.68
C ALA A 369 -1.36 -18.35 12.64
N LEU A 370 -0.94 -18.49 11.38
CA LEU A 370 -1.86 -18.68 10.25
C LEU A 370 -2.71 -19.93 10.43
N LEU A 371 -2.10 -21.03 10.87
CA LEU A 371 -2.81 -22.29 11.07
C LEU A 371 -3.80 -22.20 12.23
N GLU A 372 -3.45 -21.53 13.33
CA GLU A 372 -4.41 -21.24 14.41
C GLU A 372 -5.60 -20.41 13.89
N HIS A 373 -5.34 -19.43 13.04
CA HIS A 373 -6.42 -18.66 12.41
C HIS A 373 -7.30 -19.51 11.49
N TYR A 374 -6.70 -20.40 10.70
CA TYR A 374 -7.43 -21.35 9.86
C TYR A 374 -8.28 -22.29 10.69
N ARG A 375 -7.78 -22.76 11.83
CA ARG A 375 -8.53 -23.58 12.78
C ARG A 375 -9.72 -22.81 13.35
N LEU A 376 -9.49 -21.58 13.83
CA LEU A 376 -10.56 -20.71 14.35
C LEU A 376 -11.61 -20.37 13.29
N SER A 377 -11.22 -20.40 12.01
CA SER A 377 -12.11 -20.15 10.87
C SER A 377 -12.71 -21.44 10.28
N ASN A 378 -12.52 -22.59 10.94
CA ASN A 378 -12.97 -23.91 10.52
C ASN A 378 -12.45 -24.37 9.13
N LEU A 379 -11.32 -23.83 8.66
CA LEU A 379 -10.65 -24.35 7.44
C LEU A 379 -9.89 -25.65 7.72
N ILE A 380 -9.36 -25.82 8.94
CA ILE A 380 -8.70 -27.05 9.36
C ILE A 380 -9.36 -27.57 10.63
N GLY A 381 -9.59 -28.88 10.68
CA GLY A 381 -10.27 -29.52 11.82
C GLY A 381 -9.35 -29.82 13.01
N SER A 382 -8.04 -29.98 12.77
CA SER A 382 -7.07 -30.32 13.80
C SER A 382 -6.33 -29.08 14.34
N SER A 383 -5.95 -29.14 15.63
CA SER A 383 -5.08 -28.12 16.21
C SER A 383 -3.68 -28.24 15.62
N PRO A 384 -3.07 -27.14 15.12
CA PRO A 384 -1.70 -27.19 14.66
C PRO A 384 -0.76 -27.48 15.82
N THR A 385 0.01 -28.55 15.71
CA THR A 385 1.13 -28.85 16.62
C THR A 385 2.40 -28.18 16.09
N ALA A 386 3.39 -27.94 16.95
CA ALA A 386 4.70 -27.41 16.52
C ALA A 386 5.32 -28.28 15.41
N GLN A 387 5.27 -29.61 15.54
CA GLN A 387 5.79 -30.55 14.54
C GLN A 387 5.05 -30.48 13.19
N SER A 388 3.71 -30.45 13.21
CA SER A 388 2.92 -30.35 11.97
C SER A 388 3.14 -29.00 11.27
N THR A 389 3.31 -27.93 12.05
CA THR A 389 3.61 -26.59 11.56
C THR A 389 4.99 -26.55 10.91
N LEU A 390 6.02 -27.06 11.57
CA LEU A 390 7.38 -27.13 11.02
C LEU A 390 7.44 -27.97 9.75
N LYS A 391 6.75 -29.11 9.72
CA LYS A 391 6.62 -29.95 8.52
C LYS A 391 5.99 -29.17 7.37
N LEU A 392 4.86 -28.51 7.59
CA LEU A 392 4.18 -27.73 6.56
C LEU A 392 5.00 -26.53 6.09
N TRP A 393 5.65 -25.83 7.04
CA TRP A 393 6.54 -24.72 6.76
C TRP A 393 7.71 -25.16 5.88
N ALA A 394 8.35 -26.29 6.21
CA ALA A 394 9.46 -26.85 5.41
C ALA A 394 9.00 -27.22 3.98
N LEU A 395 7.85 -27.90 3.85
CA LEU A 395 7.28 -28.28 2.55
C LEU A 395 6.95 -27.09 1.64
N THR A 396 6.55 -25.97 2.24
CA THR A 396 6.11 -24.77 1.50
C THR A 396 7.19 -23.68 1.44
N SER A 397 8.31 -23.89 2.13
CA SER A 397 9.34 -22.90 2.42
C SER A 397 8.76 -21.61 3.02
N GLY A 398 7.72 -21.74 3.86
CA GLY A 398 6.99 -20.63 4.46
C GLY A 398 6.19 -19.77 3.49
N ASN A 399 5.98 -20.17 2.23
CA ASN A 399 5.25 -19.34 1.28
C ASN A 399 3.73 -19.32 1.63
N PRO A 400 3.15 -18.15 1.95
CA PRO A 400 1.75 -18.04 2.38
C PRO A 400 0.75 -18.68 1.42
N HIS A 401 0.90 -18.43 0.11
CA HIS A 401 0.02 -19.00 -0.91
C HIS A 401 0.11 -20.52 -1.00
N LYS A 402 1.33 -21.07 -0.92
CA LYS A 402 1.54 -22.53 -0.91
C LYS A 402 0.98 -23.16 0.36
N ILE A 403 1.13 -22.52 1.52
CA ILE A 403 0.55 -22.98 2.79
C ILE A 403 -0.97 -23.06 2.67
N PHE A 404 -1.62 -22.01 2.17
CA PHE A 404 -3.05 -22.01 1.94
C PHE A 404 -3.48 -23.16 1.02
N LYS A 405 -2.86 -23.27 -0.17
CA LYS A 405 -3.16 -24.36 -1.11
C LYS A 405 -2.99 -25.74 -0.48
N SER A 406 -1.98 -25.95 0.35
CA SER A 406 -1.79 -27.24 1.02
C SER A 406 -2.90 -27.54 2.04
N CYS A 407 -3.46 -26.52 2.69
CA CYS A 407 -4.56 -26.69 3.64
C CYS A 407 -5.92 -26.88 2.94
N THR A 408 -6.11 -26.30 1.75
CA THR A 408 -7.39 -26.35 1.03
C THR A 408 -7.48 -27.38 -0.08
N LYS A 409 -6.39 -28.07 -0.43
CA LYS A 409 -6.39 -29.12 -1.47
C LYS A 409 -7.37 -30.29 -1.25
N PHE A 410 -7.88 -30.44 -0.04
CA PHE A 410 -8.77 -31.53 0.37
C PHE A 410 -10.21 -31.06 0.67
N ILE A 411 -10.49 -29.76 0.46
CA ILE A 411 -11.80 -29.14 0.55
C ILE A 411 -12.27 -28.92 -0.89
#